data_AF-A0A9Q1RM96-F1
#
_entry.id   AF-A0A9Q1RM96-F1
#
_cell.length_a   1.000
_cell.length_b   1.000
_cell.length_c   1.000
_cell.angle_alpha   90.00
_cell.angle_beta   90.00
_cell.angle_gamma   90.00
#
_symmetry.space_group_name_H-M   'P 1'
#
loop_
_entity.id
_entity.type
_entity.pdbx_description
1 polymer ?
#
loop_
_entity_poly.entity_id
_entity_poly.type
_entity_poly.pdbx_seq_one_letter_code
_entity_poly.pdbx_strand_id
1 'polypeptide(L)'
;MIRKGLIPDSKACRALVFGLCGSGKVDLAYEPTLGILRGQVKFNTEIYNALINGFCRAGRIDKAQAIKAFMRRNGCESDLVTYNVFLNYCCNELMLEEAEKLIEKMEGNGLEPDGYSYNHFLRGLCKANRLDKAYKLMIDKMEAKGLVDVVSYNTIIRAVCKTDHNYLCKKGEIGTAQSIFDDMVKKGVAPDVISYNAIISGFCKASRVTEAPSLYEDMQARGWTVSGKVCISEHPSGYIFFHVSDGTPVWIDKAQAIKTFMRRNGCEPDLVTYTVFLNYCCNGLMLEEAEKLIEKMEGNGLEPDGYRYNQLLRGLCKANRLEKAYKLMIDKMEVKGLVDVVSYNTIIRAFCKTDHCKKAYNLFNEMERKGIAPDVVTFTILIEALLKEGKSSVAKALYDQMISKDLFPDRVLYTSIIDYLCKTGEIGKGQSIFHGMVEQGVAPDVIS
;
A
#
# COMPACT_ATOMS: atom_id res chain seq x y z
N MET A 1 33.70 24.45 24.08
CA MET A 1 35.04 24.03 23.61
C MET A 1 35.65 25.08 22.69
N ILE A 2 35.02 25.41 21.56
CA ILE A 2 35.53 26.40 20.59
C ILE A 2 35.69 27.81 21.20
N ARG A 3 34.69 28.30 21.96
CA ARG A 3 34.80 29.57 22.72
C ARG A 3 35.92 29.59 23.79
N LYS A 4 36.51 28.43 24.09
CA LYS A 4 37.66 28.28 25.01
C LYS A 4 38.98 28.00 24.26
N GLY A 5 39.02 28.16 22.93
CA GLY A 5 40.23 27.96 22.11
C GLY A 5 40.63 26.50 21.84
N LEU A 6 39.79 25.54 22.22
CA LEU A 6 40.08 24.11 22.03
C LEU A 6 39.57 23.64 20.65
N ILE A 7 40.48 23.12 19.82
CA ILE A 7 40.19 22.52 18.52
C ILE A 7 39.78 21.05 18.75
N PRO A 8 38.53 20.65 18.44
CA PRO A 8 38.12 19.26 18.56
C PRO A 8 38.84 18.38 17.53
N ASP A 9 39.15 17.14 17.92
CA ASP A 9 39.77 16.17 17.02
C ASP A 9 38.77 15.62 15.97
N SER A 10 39.28 14.95 14.94
CA SER A 10 38.44 14.46 13.83
C SER A 10 37.43 13.39 14.27
N LYS A 11 37.74 12.62 15.32
CA LYS A 11 36.86 11.59 15.88
C LYS A 11 35.66 12.21 16.60
N ALA A 12 35.88 13.24 17.42
CA ALA A 12 34.81 13.98 18.06
C ALA A 12 33.91 14.68 17.03
N CYS A 13 34.52 15.29 15.99
CA CYS A 13 33.77 15.89 14.90
C CYS A 13 32.91 14.87 14.15
N ARG A 14 33.45 13.67 13.85
CA ARG A 14 32.70 12.58 13.22
C ARG A 14 31.50 12.16 14.07
N ALA A 15 31.71 11.87 15.35
CA ALA A 15 30.63 11.42 16.23
C ALA A 15 29.50 12.46 16.35
N LEU A 16 29.87 13.75 16.47
CA LEU A 16 28.92 14.85 16.55
C LEU A 16 28.09 14.99 15.27
N VAL A 17 28.75 14.99 14.10
CA VAL A 17 28.08 15.14 12.80
C VAL A 17 27.15 13.96 12.53
N PHE A 18 27.60 12.73 12.78
CA PHE A 18 26.76 11.54 12.60
C PHE A 18 25.54 11.58 13.53
N GLY A 19 25.70 11.95 14.80
CA GLY A 19 24.59 12.06 15.75
C GLY A 19 23.59 13.16 15.39
N LEU A 20 24.06 14.33 14.96
CA LEU A 20 23.20 15.45 14.57
C LEU A 20 22.49 15.20 13.23
N CYS A 21 23.17 14.64 12.23
CA CYS A 21 22.53 14.24 10.97
C CYS A 21 21.54 13.10 11.18
N GLY A 22 21.84 12.12 12.04
CA GLY A 22 20.95 11.02 12.39
C GLY A 22 19.67 11.46 13.11
N SER A 23 19.73 12.55 13.89
CA SER A 23 18.58 13.13 14.59
C SER A 23 17.84 14.22 13.79
N GLY A 24 18.18 14.41 12.51
CA GLY A 24 17.55 15.38 11.62
C GLY A 24 17.96 16.84 11.85
N LYS A 25 18.86 17.12 12.81
CA LYS A 25 19.35 18.47 13.15
C LYS A 25 20.53 18.89 12.27
N VAL A 26 20.33 18.83 10.95
CA VAL A 26 21.40 18.99 9.94
C VAL A 26 22.00 20.40 9.90
N ASP A 27 21.21 21.44 10.18
CA ASP A 27 21.72 22.82 10.24
C ASP A 27 22.71 23.00 11.43
N LEU A 28 22.46 22.33 12.56
CA LEU A 28 23.39 22.32 13.71
C LEU A 28 24.63 21.47 13.46
N ALA A 29 24.58 20.51 12.53
CA ALA A 29 25.74 19.74 12.09
C ALA A 29 26.63 20.53 11.11
N TYR A 30 26.02 21.41 10.31
CA TYR A 30 26.67 22.24 9.30
C TYR A 30 27.51 23.37 9.91
N GLU A 31 26.98 24.08 10.90
CA GLU A 31 27.65 25.23 11.53
C GLU A 31 29.05 24.90 12.10
N PRO A 32 29.23 23.82 12.88
CA PRO A 32 30.55 23.44 13.39
C PRO A 32 31.51 23.00 12.28
N THR A 33 31.03 22.27 11.27
CA THR A 33 31.89 21.65 10.25
C THR A 33 32.31 22.61 9.14
N LEU A 34 31.40 23.44 8.64
CA LEU A 34 31.63 24.28 7.47
C LEU A 34 31.66 25.78 7.80
N GLY A 35 31.18 26.16 8.98
CA GLY A 35 31.28 27.52 9.53
C GLY A 35 32.53 27.70 10.39
N ILE A 36 32.55 27.10 11.58
CA ILE A 36 33.52 27.43 12.64
C ILE A 36 34.87 26.71 12.49
N LEU A 37 34.89 25.46 12.05
CA LEU A 37 36.12 24.68 11.87
C LEU A 37 36.75 24.84 10.47
N ARG A 38 36.21 25.76 9.67
CA ARG A 38 36.66 26.06 8.30
C ARG A 38 38.14 26.46 8.31
N GLY A 39 38.99 25.65 7.68
CA GLY A 39 40.43 25.89 7.58
C GLY A 39 41.25 25.50 8.81
N GLN A 40 40.62 25.03 9.90
CA GLN A 40 41.30 24.61 11.13
C GLN A 40 41.47 23.09 11.23
N VAL A 41 40.58 22.32 10.59
CA VAL A 41 40.60 20.85 10.61
C VAL A 41 40.42 20.32 9.18
N LYS A 42 41.30 19.40 8.75
CA LYS A 42 41.08 18.64 7.51
C LYS A 42 40.01 17.59 7.76
N PHE A 43 38.84 17.78 7.16
CA PHE A 43 37.78 16.77 7.17
C PHE A 43 38.06 15.68 6.15
N ASN A 44 37.71 14.44 6.50
CA ASN A 44 37.75 13.31 5.58
C ASN A 44 36.43 13.19 4.80
N THR A 45 36.42 12.37 3.76
CA THR A 45 35.26 12.13 2.89
C THR A 45 34.03 11.64 3.65
N GLU A 46 34.21 10.86 4.72
CA GLU A 46 33.11 10.32 5.54
C GLU A 46 32.25 11.41 6.19
N ILE A 47 32.87 12.49 6.69
CA ILE A 47 32.15 13.59 7.35
C ILE A 47 31.34 14.38 6.33
N TYR A 48 31.90 14.63 5.14
CA TYR A 48 31.16 15.25 4.04
C TYR A 48 29.99 14.38 3.59
N ASN A 49 30.18 13.07 3.45
CA ASN A 49 29.13 12.12 3.07
C ASN A 49 27.98 12.09 4.11
N ALA A 50 28.29 12.16 5.40
CA ALA A 50 27.29 12.24 6.46
C ALA A 50 26.46 13.53 6.41
N LEU A 51 27.10 14.67 6.13
CA LEU A 51 26.40 15.96 5.94
C LEU A 51 25.53 15.93 4.68
N ILE A 52 26.07 15.49 3.55
CA ILE A 52 25.35 15.36 2.27
C ILE A 52 24.12 14.46 2.47
N ASN A 53 24.28 13.29 3.09
CA ASN A 53 23.17 12.38 3.38
C ASN A 53 22.11 13.01 4.30
N GLY A 54 22.55 13.74 5.33
CA GLY A 54 21.66 14.50 6.21
C GLY A 54 20.82 15.52 5.43
N PHE A 55 21.45 16.37 4.62
CA PHE A 55 20.74 17.39 3.84
C PHE A 55 19.84 16.79 2.74
N CYS A 56 20.26 15.69 2.10
CA CYS A 56 19.41 14.94 1.18
C CYS A 56 18.15 14.39 1.87
N ARG A 57 18.29 13.76 3.06
CA ARG A 57 17.13 13.28 3.84
C ARG A 57 16.20 14.40 4.28
N ALA A 58 16.72 15.62 4.47
CA ALA A 58 15.94 16.80 4.79
C ALA A 58 15.31 17.48 3.56
N GLY A 59 15.46 16.93 2.35
CA GLY A 59 14.92 17.49 1.11
C GLY A 59 15.65 18.73 0.59
N ARG A 60 16.81 19.10 1.16
CA ARG A 60 17.53 20.34 0.81
C ARG A 60 18.71 20.05 -0.11
N ILE A 61 18.43 19.69 -1.37
CA ILE A 61 19.43 19.28 -2.35
C ILE A 61 20.47 20.39 -2.67
N ASP A 62 20.06 21.66 -2.70
CA ASP A 62 20.97 22.77 -3.01
C ASP A 62 22.13 22.85 -2.02
N LYS A 63 21.82 22.69 -0.73
CA LYS A 63 22.83 22.64 0.34
C LYS A 63 23.72 21.41 0.19
N ALA A 64 23.16 20.25 -0.12
CA ALA A 64 23.94 19.03 -0.35
C ALA A 64 24.92 19.18 -1.54
N GLN A 65 24.48 19.79 -2.64
CA GLN A 65 25.34 20.09 -3.80
C GLN A 65 26.42 21.12 -3.48
N ALA A 66 26.10 22.16 -2.70
CA ALA A 66 27.08 23.14 -2.22
C ALA A 66 28.17 22.47 -1.36
N ILE A 67 27.80 21.53 -0.51
CA ILE A 67 28.74 20.74 0.31
C ILE A 67 29.64 19.88 -0.59
N LYS A 68 29.09 19.22 -1.62
CA LYS A 68 29.89 18.47 -2.61
C LYS A 68 30.89 19.37 -3.34
N ALA A 69 30.48 20.58 -3.75
CA ALA A 69 31.38 21.54 -4.40
C ALA A 69 32.47 22.04 -3.45
N PHE A 70 32.13 22.26 -2.19
CA PHE A 70 33.07 22.66 -1.15
C PHE A 70 34.09 21.55 -0.82
N MET A 71 33.63 20.31 -0.74
CA MET A 71 34.48 19.13 -0.56
C MET A 71 35.60 19.10 -1.62
N ARG A 72 35.24 19.32 -2.90
CA ARG A 72 36.19 19.37 -4.02
C ARG A 72 37.20 20.51 -3.89
N ARG A 73 36.77 21.70 -3.44
CA ARG A 73 37.66 22.86 -3.20
C ARG A 73 38.67 22.62 -2.08
N ASN A 74 38.38 21.73 -1.13
CA ASN A 74 39.29 21.37 -0.05
C ASN A 74 40.23 20.20 -0.43
N GLY A 75 40.24 19.78 -1.69
CA GLY A 75 41.08 18.67 -2.15
C GLY A 75 40.56 17.29 -1.73
N CYS A 76 39.30 17.19 -1.31
CA CYS A 76 38.64 15.90 -1.09
C CYS A 76 37.85 15.53 -2.35
N GLU A 77 38.24 14.45 -3.03
CA GLU A 77 37.52 13.96 -4.19
C GLU A 77 36.29 13.15 -3.79
N SER A 78 35.20 13.32 -4.56
CA SER A 78 33.98 12.54 -4.37
C SER A 78 34.27 11.06 -4.61
N ASP A 79 33.85 10.22 -3.67
CA ASP A 79 33.95 8.76 -3.76
C ASP A 79 32.61 8.14 -4.21
N LEU A 80 32.63 6.82 -4.40
CA LEU A 80 31.45 6.00 -4.69
C LEU A 80 30.28 6.29 -3.72
N VAL A 81 30.58 6.41 -2.42
CA VAL A 81 29.58 6.69 -1.38
C VAL A 81 28.92 8.06 -1.59
N THR A 82 29.70 9.07 -1.96
CA THR A 82 29.19 10.42 -2.26
C THR A 82 28.13 10.36 -3.38
N TYR A 83 28.42 9.67 -4.48
CA TYR A 83 27.49 9.53 -5.60
C TYR A 83 26.26 8.70 -5.24
N ASN A 84 26.44 7.61 -4.50
CA ASN A 84 25.34 6.76 -4.03
C ASN A 84 24.34 7.47 -3.13
N VAL A 85 24.78 8.43 -2.31
CA VAL A 85 23.89 9.27 -1.49
C VAL A 85 22.98 10.14 -2.37
N PHE A 86 23.54 10.79 -3.40
CA PHE A 86 22.74 11.57 -4.34
C PHE A 86 21.83 10.68 -5.19
N LEU A 87 22.33 9.54 -5.65
CA LEU A 87 21.55 8.59 -6.44
C LEU A 87 20.33 8.08 -5.67
N ASN A 88 20.50 7.69 -4.40
CA ASN A 88 19.41 7.26 -3.54
C ASN A 88 18.37 8.37 -3.32
N TYR A 89 18.82 9.62 -3.13
CA TYR A 89 17.91 10.77 -3.04
C TYR A 89 17.11 10.96 -4.33
N CYS A 90 17.77 11.07 -5.49
CA CYS A 90 17.11 11.26 -6.79
C CYS A 90 16.12 10.13 -7.11
N CYS A 91 16.46 8.87 -6.79
CA CYS A 91 15.59 7.72 -7.01
C CYS A 91 14.37 7.69 -6.07
N ASN A 92 14.48 8.25 -4.86
CA ASN A 92 13.34 8.35 -3.94
C ASN A 92 12.40 9.50 -4.32
N GLU A 93 12.95 10.62 -4.79
CA GLU A 93 12.19 11.79 -5.27
C GLU A 93 11.75 11.67 -6.74
N LEU A 94 11.98 10.51 -7.37
CA LEU A 94 11.62 10.23 -8.78
C LEU A 94 12.27 11.17 -9.81
N MET A 95 13.40 11.80 -9.47
CA MET A 95 14.22 12.62 -10.37
C MET A 95 15.12 11.74 -11.24
N LEU A 96 14.52 10.92 -12.12
CA LEU A 96 15.22 9.86 -12.84
C LEU A 96 16.26 10.36 -13.86
N GLU A 97 16.03 11.51 -14.49
CA GLU A 97 16.99 12.11 -15.44
C GLU A 97 18.27 12.54 -14.73
N GLU A 98 18.15 13.12 -13.54
CA GLU A 98 19.31 13.49 -12.73
C GLU A 98 20.03 12.27 -12.16
N ALA A 99 19.29 11.21 -11.81
CA ALA A 99 19.88 9.93 -11.42
C ALA A 99 20.71 9.29 -12.57
N GLU A 100 20.23 9.36 -13.80
CA GLU A 100 20.96 8.86 -14.98
C GLU A 100 22.24 9.67 -15.25
N LYS A 101 22.15 11.00 -15.23
CA LYS A 101 23.32 11.90 -15.34
C LYS A 101 24.34 11.65 -14.23
N LEU A 102 23.91 11.30 -13.02
CA LEU A 102 24.81 10.98 -11.91
C LEU A 102 25.61 9.70 -12.17
N ILE A 103 25.00 8.68 -12.77
CA ILE A 103 25.69 7.43 -13.15
C ILE A 103 26.72 7.72 -14.26
N GLU A 104 26.34 8.44 -15.31
CA GLU A 104 27.26 8.80 -16.40
C GLU A 104 28.44 9.63 -15.90
N LYS A 105 28.18 10.59 -15.02
CA LYS A 105 29.21 11.41 -14.39
C LYS A 105 30.11 10.59 -13.48
N MET A 106 29.58 9.57 -12.82
CA MET A 106 30.36 8.68 -11.98
C MET A 106 31.33 7.85 -12.85
N GLU A 107 30.84 7.25 -13.92
CA GLU A 107 31.65 6.49 -14.90
C GLU A 107 32.71 7.40 -15.56
N GLY A 108 32.34 8.62 -15.96
CA GLY A 108 33.26 9.59 -16.55
C GLY A 108 34.36 10.12 -15.62
N ASN A 109 34.19 9.98 -14.30
CA ASN A 109 35.23 10.27 -13.31
C ASN A 109 36.10 9.04 -12.95
N GLY A 110 35.93 7.92 -13.66
CA GLY A 110 36.66 6.68 -13.40
C GLY A 110 36.19 5.92 -12.15
N LEU A 111 35.01 6.26 -11.62
CA LEU A 111 34.39 5.52 -10.53
C LEU A 111 33.39 4.52 -11.13
N GLU A 112 33.62 3.22 -10.96
CA GLU A 112 32.71 2.21 -11.47
C GLU A 112 31.49 2.05 -10.56
N PRO A 113 30.25 2.19 -11.07
CA PRO A 113 29.05 1.90 -10.31
C PRO A 113 28.98 0.43 -9.89
N ASP A 114 28.73 0.20 -8.61
CA ASP A 114 28.59 -1.13 -8.01
C ASP A 114 27.13 -1.62 -8.05
N GLY A 115 26.91 -2.87 -7.60
CA GLY A 115 25.57 -3.45 -7.51
C GLY A 115 24.61 -2.62 -6.65
N TYR A 116 25.12 -1.94 -5.61
CA TYR A 116 24.31 -1.02 -4.80
C TYR A 116 23.82 0.18 -5.62
N SER A 117 24.71 0.81 -6.38
CA SER A 117 24.41 1.94 -7.26
C SER A 117 23.30 1.59 -8.23
N TYR A 118 23.49 0.50 -9.00
CA TYR A 118 22.51 0.11 -10.00
C TYR A 118 21.20 -0.41 -9.39
N ASN A 119 21.23 -1.15 -8.27
CA ASN A 119 20.01 -1.60 -7.59
C ASN A 119 19.15 -0.42 -7.08
N HIS A 120 19.77 0.67 -6.62
CA HIS A 120 19.02 1.89 -6.27
C HIS A 120 18.37 2.55 -7.48
N PHE A 121 19.12 2.66 -8.59
CA PHE A 121 18.56 3.23 -9.82
C PHE A 121 17.43 2.35 -10.39
N LEU A 122 17.62 1.04 -10.37
CA LEU A 122 16.62 0.03 -10.72
C LEU A 122 15.34 0.20 -9.89
N ARG A 123 15.47 0.37 -8.57
CA ARG A 123 14.35 0.62 -7.66
C ARG A 123 13.65 1.95 -7.98
N GLY A 124 14.40 3.00 -8.31
CA GLY A 124 13.85 4.28 -8.76
C GLY A 124 13.02 4.15 -10.04
N LEU A 125 13.55 3.48 -11.07
CA LEU A 125 12.84 3.22 -12.33
C LEU A 125 11.56 2.40 -12.11
N CYS A 126 11.63 1.38 -11.24
CA CYS A 126 10.50 0.57 -10.84
C CYS A 126 9.40 1.39 -10.13
N LYS A 127 9.76 2.29 -9.21
CA LYS A 127 8.79 3.18 -8.53
C LYS A 127 8.09 4.12 -9.51
N ALA A 128 8.78 4.56 -10.56
CA ALA A 128 8.21 5.40 -11.62
C ALA A 128 7.43 4.63 -12.69
N ASN A 129 7.22 3.32 -12.49
CA ASN A 129 6.57 2.42 -13.45
C ASN A 129 7.24 2.38 -14.84
N ARG A 130 8.56 2.60 -14.92
CA ARG A 130 9.35 2.54 -16.17
C ARG A 130 10.04 1.17 -16.29
N LEU A 131 9.25 0.10 -16.31
CA LEU A 131 9.71 -1.29 -16.24
C LEU A 131 10.60 -1.67 -17.44
N ASP A 132 10.30 -1.20 -18.64
CA ASP A 132 11.11 -1.46 -19.84
C ASP A 132 12.54 -0.92 -19.70
N LYS A 133 12.67 0.30 -19.17
CA LYS A 133 13.98 0.92 -18.90
C LYS A 133 14.72 0.20 -17.78
N ALA A 134 14.00 -0.26 -16.75
CA ALA A 134 14.59 -1.02 -15.64
C ALA A 134 15.17 -2.36 -16.13
N TYR A 135 14.42 -3.09 -16.96
CA TYR A 135 14.89 -4.37 -17.53
C TYR A 135 16.06 -4.16 -18.50
N LYS A 136 16.00 -3.13 -19.35
CA LYS A 136 17.11 -2.75 -20.23
C LYS A 136 18.37 -2.39 -19.44
N LEU A 137 18.25 -1.64 -18.34
CA LEU A 137 19.38 -1.32 -17.47
C LEU A 137 20.03 -2.58 -16.89
N MET A 138 19.20 -3.55 -16.44
CA MET A 138 19.69 -4.81 -15.88
C MET A 138 20.48 -5.59 -16.93
N ILE A 139 19.94 -5.78 -18.13
CA ILE A 139 20.60 -6.54 -19.20
C ILE A 139 21.83 -5.79 -19.76
N ASP A 140 21.66 -4.55 -20.21
CA ASP A 140 22.70 -3.87 -20.98
C ASP A 140 23.89 -3.42 -20.10
N LYS A 141 23.63 -3.03 -18.85
CA LYS A 141 24.67 -2.47 -17.97
C LYS A 141 25.06 -3.40 -16.82
N MET A 142 24.10 -4.00 -16.13
CA MET A 142 24.41 -4.80 -14.94
C MET A 142 24.96 -6.19 -15.30
N GLU A 143 24.39 -6.87 -16.30
CA GLU A 143 24.85 -8.21 -16.71
C GLU A 143 26.24 -8.17 -17.32
N ALA A 144 26.51 -7.19 -18.18
CA ALA A 144 27.82 -6.98 -18.77
C ALA A 144 28.93 -6.79 -17.71
N LYS A 145 28.56 -6.28 -16.53
CA LYS A 145 29.46 -6.06 -15.39
C LYS A 145 29.41 -7.18 -14.34
N GLY A 146 28.59 -8.21 -14.52
CA GLY A 146 28.41 -9.29 -13.54
C GLY A 146 27.82 -8.83 -12.20
N LEU A 147 27.07 -7.71 -12.19
CA LEU A 147 26.53 -7.09 -10.98
C LEU A 147 25.08 -7.50 -10.66
N VAL A 148 24.48 -8.37 -11.48
CA VAL A 148 23.10 -8.84 -11.29
C VAL A 148 23.08 -9.89 -10.19
N ASP A 149 22.27 -9.64 -9.17
CA ASP A 149 22.05 -10.56 -8.06
C ASP A 149 20.55 -10.85 -7.85
N VAL A 150 20.26 -11.66 -6.82
CA VAL A 150 18.88 -11.99 -6.41
C VAL A 150 18.07 -10.73 -6.11
N VAL A 151 18.70 -9.67 -5.59
CA VAL A 151 18.04 -8.40 -5.26
C VAL A 151 17.63 -7.64 -6.52
N SER A 152 18.45 -7.65 -7.57
CA SER A 152 18.13 -7.06 -8.88
C SER A 152 16.85 -7.67 -9.46
N TYR A 153 16.80 -9.00 -9.58
CA TYR A 153 15.62 -9.72 -10.08
C TYR A 153 14.39 -9.48 -9.21
N ASN A 154 14.52 -9.61 -7.89
CA ASN A 154 13.42 -9.42 -6.94
C ASN A 154 12.85 -8.00 -6.99
N THR A 155 13.67 -6.99 -7.28
CA THR A 155 13.23 -5.61 -7.40
C THR A 155 12.31 -5.42 -8.61
N ILE A 156 12.68 -5.98 -9.78
CA ILE A 156 11.87 -5.89 -11.00
C ILE A 156 10.61 -6.73 -10.87
N ILE A 157 10.72 -8.01 -10.45
CA ILE A 157 9.57 -8.91 -10.29
C ILE A 157 8.52 -8.28 -9.37
N ARG A 158 8.92 -7.73 -8.21
CA ARG A 158 8.00 -7.05 -7.29
C ARG A 158 7.32 -5.83 -7.92
N ALA A 159 8.04 -5.08 -8.75
CA ALA A 159 7.51 -3.89 -9.41
C ALA A 159 6.46 -4.25 -10.45
N VAL A 160 6.76 -5.25 -11.31
CA VAL A 160 5.83 -5.81 -12.29
C VAL A 160 4.58 -6.38 -11.60
N CYS A 161 4.73 -7.02 -10.43
CA CYS A 161 3.62 -7.58 -9.67
C CYS A 161 2.82 -6.53 -8.84
N LYS A 162 3.22 -5.25 -8.82
CA LYS A 162 2.57 -4.20 -8.01
C LYS A 162 1.66 -3.25 -8.80
N THR A 163 1.71 -3.24 -10.12
CA THR A 163 0.93 -2.34 -10.98
C THR A 163 -0.59 -2.58 -10.78
N ASP A 164 -1.23 -1.71 -10.01
CA ASP A 164 -2.63 -1.84 -9.59
C ASP A 164 -3.64 -1.20 -10.55
N HIS A 165 -3.21 -0.82 -11.76
CA HIS A 165 -4.07 -0.11 -12.69
C HIS A 165 -4.40 -0.98 -13.91
N ASN A 166 -5.66 -1.42 -13.93
CA ASN A 166 -6.41 -1.99 -15.05
C ASN A 166 -6.39 -3.53 -15.21
N TYR A 167 -7.60 -4.12 -15.19
CA TYR A 167 -7.86 -5.56 -15.20
C TYR A 167 -7.33 -6.28 -16.47
N LEU A 168 -7.22 -5.57 -17.59
CA LEU A 168 -6.71 -6.09 -18.87
C LEU A 168 -5.17 -6.10 -18.96
N CYS A 169 -4.46 -5.17 -18.29
CA CYS A 169 -3.00 -5.14 -18.27
C CYS A 169 -2.38 -6.22 -17.36
N LYS A 170 -3.11 -6.67 -16.32
CA LYS A 170 -2.65 -7.73 -15.39
C LYS A 170 -2.31 -9.06 -16.06
N LYS A 171 -2.88 -9.38 -17.22
CA LYS A 171 -2.67 -10.66 -17.91
C LYS A 171 -1.35 -10.71 -18.70
N GLY A 172 -0.92 -9.57 -19.25
CA GLY A 172 0.34 -9.44 -20.00
C GLY A 172 1.55 -9.25 -19.10
N GLU A 173 1.41 -8.44 -18.05
CA GLU A 173 2.53 -8.08 -17.16
C GLU A 173 3.00 -9.26 -16.28
N ILE A 174 2.09 -10.14 -15.85
CA ILE A 174 2.48 -11.34 -15.09
C ILE A 174 3.26 -12.36 -15.93
N GLY A 175 3.02 -12.42 -17.25
CA GLY A 175 3.81 -13.23 -18.17
C GLY A 175 5.26 -12.75 -18.22
N THR A 176 5.46 -11.43 -18.21
CA THR A 176 6.79 -10.82 -18.11
C THR A 176 7.46 -11.15 -16.78
N ALA A 177 6.75 -11.06 -15.66
CA ALA A 177 7.31 -11.43 -14.35
C ALA A 177 7.76 -12.91 -14.31
N GLN A 178 6.99 -13.82 -14.89
CA GLN A 178 7.36 -15.24 -15.01
C GLN A 178 8.61 -15.41 -15.87
N SER A 179 8.66 -14.75 -17.04
CA SER A 179 9.83 -14.80 -17.91
C SER A 179 11.10 -14.30 -17.21
N ILE A 180 10.99 -13.27 -16.36
CA ILE A 180 12.11 -12.73 -15.58
C ILE A 180 12.54 -13.73 -14.50
N PHE A 181 11.59 -14.40 -13.84
CA PHE A 181 11.88 -15.45 -12.86
C PHE A 181 12.57 -16.67 -13.52
N ASP A 182 12.11 -17.07 -14.71
CA ASP A 182 12.73 -18.16 -15.46
C ASP A 182 14.13 -17.80 -15.96
N ASP A 183 14.35 -16.54 -16.37
CA ASP A 183 15.65 -16.01 -16.74
C ASP A 183 16.64 -16.01 -15.56
N MET A 184 16.17 -15.64 -14.36
CA MET A 184 16.94 -15.73 -13.10
C MET A 184 17.44 -17.16 -12.85
N VAL A 185 16.54 -18.15 -12.97
CA VAL A 185 16.88 -19.58 -12.80
C VAL A 185 17.84 -20.05 -13.89
N LYS A 186 17.58 -19.68 -15.15
CA LYS A 186 18.40 -20.08 -16.30
C LYS A 186 19.83 -19.53 -16.21
N LYS A 187 20.01 -18.32 -15.67
CA LYS A 187 21.31 -17.69 -15.46
C LYS A 187 22.02 -18.18 -14.20
N GLY A 188 21.46 -19.16 -13.48
CA GLY A 188 22.08 -19.75 -12.30
C GLY A 188 22.00 -18.89 -11.05
N VAL A 189 21.18 -17.82 -11.05
CA VAL A 189 20.92 -17.02 -9.86
C VAL A 189 19.84 -17.74 -9.04
N ALA A 190 20.23 -18.31 -7.90
CA ALA A 190 19.33 -19.14 -7.07
C ALA A 190 18.19 -18.29 -6.49
N PRO A 191 16.91 -18.58 -6.79
CA PRO A 191 15.77 -17.89 -6.20
C PRO A 191 15.72 -18.09 -4.68
N ASP A 192 15.39 -17.03 -3.96
CA ASP A 192 15.20 -17.05 -2.51
C ASP A 192 13.71 -16.97 -2.14
N VAL A 193 13.41 -17.04 -0.85
CA VAL A 193 12.04 -16.90 -0.33
C VAL A 193 11.37 -15.62 -0.85
N ILE A 194 12.13 -14.54 -1.02
CA ILE A 194 11.62 -13.27 -1.52
C ILE A 194 11.22 -13.38 -3.00
N SER A 195 12.02 -14.05 -3.83
CA SER A 195 11.74 -14.31 -5.25
C SER A 195 10.44 -15.07 -5.42
N TYR A 196 10.28 -16.18 -4.70
CA TYR A 196 9.06 -16.99 -4.76
C TYR A 196 7.82 -16.21 -4.28
N ASN A 197 7.94 -15.45 -3.19
CA ASN A 197 6.82 -14.64 -2.70
C ASN A 197 6.41 -13.56 -3.70
N ALA A 198 7.36 -12.91 -4.35
CA ALA A 198 7.08 -11.85 -5.32
C ALA A 198 6.32 -12.38 -6.54
N ILE A 199 6.73 -13.53 -7.07
CA ILE A 199 6.08 -14.14 -8.23
C ILE A 199 4.73 -14.77 -7.87
N ILE A 200 4.63 -15.48 -6.74
CA ILE A 200 3.36 -16.06 -6.24
C ILE A 200 2.34 -14.95 -5.98
N SER A 201 2.74 -13.87 -5.30
CA SER A 201 1.87 -12.70 -5.09
C SER A 201 1.38 -12.09 -6.41
N GLY A 202 2.25 -12.02 -7.42
CA GLY A 202 1.90 -11.60 -8.77
C GLY A 202 0.83 -12.47 -9.42
N PHE A 203 1.03 -13.79 -9.42
CA PHE A 203 0.07 -14.75 -9.99
C PHE A 203 -1.28 -14.68 -9.30
N CYS A 204 -1.28 -14.56 -7.97
CA CYS A 204 -2.50 -14.38 -7.18
C CYS A 204 -3.26 -13.10 -7.59
N LYS A 205 -2.58 -11.97 -7.76
CA LYS A 205 -3.20 -10.70 -8.20
C LYS A 205 -3.75 -10.76 -9.63
N ALA A 206 -3.14 -11.56 -10.50
CA ALA A 206 -3.55 -11.75 -11.89
C ALA A 206 -4.63 -12.84 -12.07
N SER A 207 -5.12 -13.45 -10.98
CA SER A 207 -6.09 -14.57 -11.03
C SER A 207 -5.61 -15.79 -11.84
N ARG A 208 -4.30 -15.92 -12.06
CA ARG A 208 -3.63 -17.07 -12.70
C ARG A 208 -3.09 -18.01 -11.62
N VAL A 209 -4.01 -18.67 -10.95
CA VAL A 209 -3.77 -19.43 -9.71
C VAL A 209 -3.36 -20.88 -9.96
N THR A 210 -3.28 -21.31 -11.21
CA THR A 210 -2.83 -22.65 -11.62
C THR A 210 -1.32 -22.83 -11.57
N GLU A 211 -0.54 -21.75 -11.71
CA GLU A 211 0.92 -21.76 -11.81
C GLU A 211 1.63 -21.50 -10.46
N ALA A 212 0.93 -20.92 -9.48
CA ALA A 212 1.46 -20.68 -8.13
C ALA A 212 1.79 -21.98 -7.34
N PRO A 213 1.00 -23.07 -7.44
CA PRO A 213 1.31 -24.32 -6.73
C PRO A 213 2.60 -24.99 -7.17
N SER A 214 2.89 -25.04 -8.48
CA SER A 214 4.13 -25.63 -8.99
C SER A 214 5.38 -24.86 -8.56
N LEU A 215 5.29 -23.53 -8.47
CA LEU A 215 6.39 -22.70 -7.96
C LEU A 215 6.61 -22.92 -6.46
N TYR A 216 5.55 -23.18 -5.70
CA TYR A 216 5.65 -23.49 -4.28
C TYR A 216 6.23 -24.88 -4.02
N GLU A 217 5.86 -25.89 -4.81
CA GLU A 217 6.47 -27.22 -4.75
C GLU A 217 7.96 -27.17 -5.09
N ASP A 218 8.36 -26.39 -6.10
CA ASP A 218 9.77 -26.14 -6.45
C ASP A 218 10.51 -25.44 -5.30
N MET A 219 9.89 -24.47 -4.62
CA MET A 219 10.47 -23.83 -3.43
C MET A 219 10.72 -24.84 -2.29
N GLN A 220 9.79 -25.77 -2.06
CA GLN A 220 9.95 -26.81 -1.04
C GLN A 220 11.01 -27.85 -1.41
N ALA A 221 11.04 -28.28 -2.68
CA ALA A 221 12.03 -29.22 -3.20
C ALA A 221 13.46 -28.68 -3.06
N ARG A 222 13.63 -27.35 -3.06
CA ARG A 222 14.92 -26.66 -2.86
C ARG A 222 15.31 -26.48 -1.38
N GLY A 223 14.53 -26.99 -0.44
CA GLY A 223 14.89 -27.06 0.98
C GLY A 223 14.58 -25.81 1.81
N TRP A 224 13.78 -24.86 1.30
CA TRP A 224 13.41 -23.66 2.04
C TRP A 224 12.27 -23.95 3.02
N THR A 225 12.52 -23.77 4.32
CA THR A 225 11.50 -23.87 5.38
C THR A 225 10.75 -22.55 5.54
N VAL A 226 9.42 -22.62 5.49
CA VAL A 226 8.56 -21.45 5.60
C VAL A 226 8.57 -20.93 7.03
N SER A 227 9.18 -19.76 7.27
CA SER A 227 8.98 -19.04 8.53
C SER A 227 7.57 -18.42 8.53
N GLY A 228 6.76 -18.79 9.52
CA GLY A 228 5.30 -18.54 9.58
C GLY A 228 4.84 -17.07 9.47
N LYS A 229 5.74 -16.08 9.45
CA LYS A 229 5.39 -14.67 9.23
C LYS A 229 5.15 -14.33 7.76
N VAL A 230 5.80 -15.02 6.83
CA VAL A 230 5.97 -14.49 5.45
C VAL A 230 4.88 -14.96 4.49
N CYS A 231 4.29 -16.15 4.68
CA CYS A 231 3.22 -16.63 3.79
C CYS A 231 1.83 -16.04 4.08
N ILE A 232 1.63 -15.41 5.25
CA ILE A 232 0.29 -15.07 5.76
C ILE A 232 0.08 -13.55 5.89
N SER A 233 1.15 -12.77 6.12
CA SER A 233 1.05 -11.33 6.39
C SER A 233 1.00 -10.43 5.13
N GLU A 234 1.50 -10.89 3.98
CA GLU A 234 1.53 -10.12 2.72
C GLU A 234 0.64 -10.72 1.60
N HIS A 235 -0.36 -11.54 1.95
CA HIS A 235 -1.23 -12.23 0.98
C HIS A 235 -2.62 -11.56 0.86
N PRO A 236 -2.81 -10.52 0.01
CA PRO A 236 -4.12 -9.89 -0.18
C PRO A 236 -5.12 -10.69 -1.05
N SER A 237 -4.93 -11.98 -1.30
CA SER A 237 -5.95 -12.78 -2.03
C SER A 237 -5.82 -14.28 -1.74
N GLY A 238 -6.85 -14.89 -1.16
CA GLY A 238 -6.88 -16.31 -0.85
C GLY A 238 -7.23 -17.19 -2.05
N TYR A 239 -6.21 -17.74 -2.70
CA TYR A 239 -6.35 -18.82 -3.67
C TYR A 239 -5.12 -19.75 -3.62
N ILE A 240 -5.26 -20.90 -2.96
CA ILE A 240 -4.48 -22.11 -3.25
C ILE A 240 -5.49 -23.24 -3.21
N PHE A 241 -5.69 -23.98 -4.31
CA PHE A 241 -6.10 -25.38 -4.22
C PHE A 241 -5.70 -26.20 -5.45
N PHE A 242 -5.29 -27.43 -5.18
CA PHE A 242 -5.00 -28.51 -6.12
C PHE A 242 -6.29 -29.20 -6.57
N HIS A 243 -6.35 -29.59 -7.85
CA HIS A 243 -7.36 -30.49 -8.40
C HIS A 243 -7.21 -31.91 -7.85
N VAL A 244 -8.34 -32.59 -7.60
CA VAL A 244 -8.46 -34.03 -7.88
C VAL A 244 -9.80 -34.27 -8.61
N SER A 245 -9.65 -34.99 -9.72
CA SER A 245 -10.62 -35.65 -10.59
C SER A 245 -12.01 -35.89 -10.03
N ASP A 246 -13.02 -35.28 -10.65
CA ASP A 246 -14.27 -35.91 -11.12
C ASP A 246 -15.34 -34.84 -11.38
N GLY A 247 -15.23 -34.19 -12.56
CA GLY A 247 -16.36 -33.73 -13.38
C GLY A 247 -17.49 -32.89 -12.77
N THR A 248 -17.35 -32.37 -11.55
CA THR A 248 -18.39 -31.58 -10.87
C THR A 248 -17.79 -30.29 -10.34
N PRO A 249 -18.40 -29.12 -10.60
CA PRO A 249 -17.88 -27.84 -10.12
C PRO A 249 -18.16 -27.69 -8.63
N VAL A 250 -17.27 -28.24 -7.80
CA VAL A 250 -17.33 -28.16 -6.34
C VAL A 250 -16.51 -26.97 -5.88
N TRP A 251 -17.19 -25.90 -5.44
CA TRP A 251 -16.62 -24.68 -4.88
C TRP A 251 -16.12 -24.84 -3.43
N ILE A 252 -16.13 -26.06 -2.88
CA ILE A 252 -15.78 -26.34 -1.49
C ILE A 252 -14.34 -26.81 -1.46
N ASP A 253 -13.42 -25.88 -1.21
CA ASP A 253 -12.13 -26.11 -0.56
C ASP A 253 -11.22 -24.90 -0.83
N LYS A 254 -11.06 -23.97 0.12
CA LYS A 254 -9.98 -22.93 0.17
C LYS A 254 -9.54 -22.66 1.60
N ALA A 255 -10.52 -22.55 2.49
CA ALA A 255 -10.28 -22.54 3.92
C ALA A 255 -9.74 -23.88 4.43
N GLN A 256 -10.16 -25.00 3.83
CA GLN A 256 -9.75 -26.34 4.29
C GLN A 256 -8.29 -26.67 3.93
N ALA A 257 -7.74 -26.29 2.77
CA ALA A 257 -6.31 -26.56 2.46
C ALA A 257 -5.44 -25.73 3.35
N ILE A 258 -5.73 -24.45 3.53
CA ILE A 258 -4.91 -23.61 4.41
C ILE A 258 -5.00 -24.15 5.85
N LYS A 259 -6.18 -24.61 6.30
CA LYS A 259 -6.34 -25.27 7.61
C LYS A 259 -5.60 -26.61 7.72
N THR A 260 -5.60 -27.43 6.67
CA THR A 260 -4.88 -28.72 6.61
C THR A 260 -3.38 -28.50 6.49
N PHE A 261 -2.96 -27.48 5.74
CA PHE A 261 -1.58 -27.01 5.61
C PHE A 261 -1.05 -26.49 6.95
N MET A 262 -1.80 -25.65 7.66
CA MET A 262 -1.42 -25.19 8.99
C MET A 262 -1.31 -26.35 9.99
N ARG A 263 -2.26 -27.29 9.96
CA ARG A 263 -2.20 -28.51 10.78
C ARG A 263 -0.98 -29.40 10.45
N ARG A 264 -0.68 -29.60 9.17
CA ARG A 264 0.44 -30.44 8.71
C ARG A 264 1.81 -29.83 9.01
N ASN A 265 1.86 -28.50 9.15
CA ASN A 265 3.06 -27.75 9.52
C ASN A 265 3.09 -27.31 10.99
N GLY A 266 2.18 -27.81 11.84
CA GLY A 266 2.16 -27.49 13.28
C GLY A 266 1.95 -26.01 13.62
N CYS A 267 1.33 -25.24 12.72
CA CYS A 267 1.10 -23.81 12.89
C CYS A 267 -0.30 -23.56 13.47
N GLU A 268 -0.40 -22.85 14.60
CA GLU A 268 -1.70 -22.44 15.14
C GLU A 268 -2.23 -21.19 14.41
N PRO A 269 -3.53 -21.14 14.05
CA PRO A 269 -4.15 -19.96 13.45
C PRO A 269 -4.09 -18.73 14.36
N ASP A 270 -3.50 -17.64 13.87
CA ASP A 270 -3.46 -16.35 14.56
C ASP A 270 -4.55 -15.39 14.08
N LEU A 271 -4.57 -14.19 14.63
CA LEU A 271 -5.56 -13.15 14.34
C LEU A 271 -5.59 -12.75 12.84
N VAL A 272 -4.43 -12.73 12.19
CA VAL A 272 -4.30 -12.41 10.76
C VAL A 272 -4.90 -13.53 9.92
N THR A 273 -4.62 -14.77 10.28
CA THR A 273 -5.15 -15.98 9.66
C THR A 273 -6.69 -15.98 9.65
N TYR A 274 -7.33 -15.71 10.79
CA TYR A 274 -8.79 -15.62 10.85
C TYR A 274 -9.36 -14.49 9.98
N THR A 275 -8.64 -13.37 9.87
CA THR A 275 -9.07 -12.22 9.05
C THR A 275 -9.09 -12.57 7.55
N VAL A 276 -8.06 -13.27 7.09
CA VAL A 276 -7.98 -13.74 5.69
C VAL A 276 -9.10 -14.74 5.39
N PHE A 277 -9.34 -15.69 6.29
CA PHE A 277 -10.43 -16.66 6.13
C PHE A 277 -11.81 -16.01 6.13
N LEU A 278 -12.05 -15.04 7.01
CA LEU A 278 -13.31 -14.30 7.06
C LEU A 278 -13.55 -13.51 5.77
N ASN A 279 -12.54 -12.78 5.29
CA ASN A 279 -12.63 -12.06 4.00
C ASN A 279 -12.91 -13.02 2.83
N TYR A 280 -12.26 -14.19 2.82
CA TYR A 280 -12.48 -15.21 1.82
C TYR A 280 -13.92 -15.71 1.84
N CYS A 281 -14.40 -16.16 3.00
CA CYS A 281 -15.74 -16.71 3.15
C CYS A 281 -16.83 -15.66 2.84
N CYS A 282 -16.61 -14.40 3.25
CA CYS A 282 -17.56 -13.31 2.99
C CYS A 282 -17.63 -12.91 1.51
N ASN A 283 -16.50 -12.95 0.79
CA ASN A 283 -16.48 -12.66 -0.66
C ASN A 283 -16.95 -13.86 -1.50
N GLY A 284 -16.72 -15.09 -1.03
CA GLY A 284 -17.20 -16.33 -1.65
C GLY A 284 -18.64 -16.71 -1.27
N LEU A 285 -19.35 -15.88 -0.52
CA LEU A 285 -20.72 -16.12 -0.02
C LEU A 285 -20.89 -17.39 0.86
N MET A 286 -19.79 -17.90 1.43
CA MET A 286 -19.72 -19.03 2.37
C MET A 286 -19.95 -18.55 3.80
N LEU A 287 -21.16 -18.08 4.08
CA LEU A 287 -21.45 -17.29 5.29
C LEU A 287 -21.56 -18.15 6.55
N GLU A 288 -21.98 -19.41 6.41
CA GLU A 288 -22.08 -20.35 7.53
C GLU A 288 -20.67 -20.75 8.04
N GLU A 289 -19.72 -20.87 7.13
CA GLU A 289 -18.31 -21.09 7.43
C GLU A 289 -17.69 -19.85 8.08
N ALA A 290 -18.04 -18.65 7.61
CA ALA A 290 -17.57 -17.41 8.22
C ALA A 290 -18.06 -17.25 9.67
N GLU A 291 -19.32 -17.61 9.95
CA GLU A 291 -19.87 -17.62 11.31
C GLU A 291 -19.15 -18.63 12.21
N LYS A 292 -18.97 -19.88 11.75
CA LYS A 292 -18.20 -20.91 12.46
C LYS A 292 -16.76 -20.50 12.73
N LEU A 293 -16.16 -19.70 11.83
CA LEU A 293 -14.81 -19.19 12.02
C LEU A 293 -14.71 -18.15 13.13
N ILE A 294 -15.70 -17.26 13.27
CA ILE A 294 -15.77 -16.32 14.39
C ILE A 294 -15.93 -17.08 15.72
N GLU A 295 -16.83 -18.05 15.78
CA GLU A 295 -17.06 -18.85 17.00
C GLU A 295 -15.83 -19.66 17.39
N LYS A 296 -15.13 -20.20 16.39
CA LYS A 296 -13.88 -20.91 16.62
C LYS A 296 -12.77 -19.97 17.09
N MET A 297 -12.71 -18.74 16.56
CA MET A 297 -11.74 -17.73 16.98
C MET A 297 -11.94 -17.40 18.47
N GLU A 298 -13.19 -17.16 18.89
CA GLU A 298 -13.56 -16.96 20.30
C GLU A 298 -13.20 -18.16 21.17
N GLY A 299 -13.47 -19.38 20.69
CA GLY A 299 -13.13 -20.63 21.40
C GLY A 299 -11.63 -20.88 21.58
N ASN A 300 -10.78 -20.24 20.77
CA ASN A 300 -9.31 -20.28 20.94
C ASN A 300 -8.78 -19.10 21.77
N GLY A 301 -9.66 -18.35 22.43
CA GLY A 301 -9.29 -17.20 23.27
C GLY A 301 -8.90 -15.94 22.50
N LEU A 302 -9.20 -15.87 21.19
CA LEU A 302 -8.98 -14.69 20.37
C LEU A 302 -10.30 -13.92 20.23
N GLU A 303 -10.37 -12.71 20.79
CA GLU A 303 -11.58 -11.88 20.70
C GLU A 303 -11.66 -11.14 19.35
N PRO A 304 -12.77 -11.29 18.59
CA PRO A 304 -12.96 -10.56 17.34
C PRO A 304 -13.25 -9.08 17.59
N ASP A 305 -12.54 -8.21 16.90
CA ASP A 305 -12.81 -6.76 16.89
C ASP A 305 -13.98 -6.39 15.97
N GLY A 306 -14.43 -5.13 16.07
CA GLY A 306 -15.51 -4.60 15.23
C GLY A 306 -15.21 -4.70 13.73
N TYR A 307 -13.94 -4.63 13.33
CA TYR A 307 -13.53 -4.81 11.93
C TYR A 307 -13.92 -6.19 11.38
N ARG A 308 -13.64 -7.28 12.11
CA ARG A 308 -13.97 -8.65 11.67
C ARG A 308 -15.47 -8.88 11.56
N TYR A 309 -16.23 -8.39 12.53
CA TYR A 309 -17.69 -8.46 12.43
C TYR A 309 -18.24 -7.60 11.29
N ASN A 310 -17.68 -6.41 11.06
CA ASN A 310 -18.06 -5.55 9.92
C ASN A 310 -17.80 -6.25 8.57
N GLN A 311 -16.77 -7.10 8.46
CA GLN A 311 -16.57 -7.92 7.25
C GLN A 311 -17.67 -8.98 7.09
N LEU A 312 -18.07 -9.64 8.17
CA LEU A 312 -19.18 -10.60 8.15
C LEU A 312 -20.51 -9.92 7.80
N LEU A 313 -20.78 -8.74 8.36
CA LEU A 313 -21.93 -7.91 8.00
C LEU A 313 -21.93 -7.58 6.51
N ARG A 314 -20.79 -7.15 5.96
CA ARG A 314 -20.65 -6.88 4.51
C ARG A 314 -20.93 -8.12 3.68
N GLY A 315 -20.42 -9.29 4.08
CA GLY A 315 -20.68 -10.57 3.42
C GLY A 315 -22.17 -10.93 3.41
N LEU A 316 -22.82 -10.87 4.57
CA LEU A 316 -24.26 -11.14 4.71
C LEU A 316 -25.12 -10.16 3.89
N CYS A 317 -24.73 -8.88 3.87
CA CYS A 317 -25.40 -7.86 3.08
C CYS A 317 -25.25 -8.10 1.57
N LYS A 318 -24.05 -8.47 1.09
CA LYS A 318 -23.83 -8.86 -0.32
C LYS A 318 -24.66 -10.08 -0.73
N ALA A 319 -24.87 -11.01 0.18
CA ALA A 319 -25.69 -12.20 -0.03
C ALA A 319 -27.20 -11.96 0.08
N ASN A 320 -27.63 -10.71 0.27
CA ASN A 320 -29.02 -10.33 0.52
C ASN A 320 -29.65 -11.02 1.75
N ARG A 321 -28.85 -11.41 2.74
CA ARG A 321 -29.31 -12.00 4.01
C ARG A 321 -29.45 -10.93 5.09
N LEU A 322 -30.21 -9.87 4.80
CA LEU A 322 -30.26 -8.64 5.61
C LEU A 322 -30.77 -8.84 7.04
N GLU A 323 -31.79 -9.68 7.24
CA GLU A 323 -32.31 -9.97 8.58
C GLU A 323 -31.28 -10.71 9.45
N LYS A 324 -30.49 -11.62 8.86
CA LYS A 324 -29.38 -12.27 9.57
C LYS A 324 -28.26 -11.28 9.90
N ALA A 325 -27.95 -10.36 8.98
CA ALA A 325 -26.96 -9.31 9.23
C ALA A 325 -27.39 -8.41 10.41
N TYR A 326 -28.65 -7.99 10.44
CA TYR A 326 -29.20 -7.20 11.53
C TYR A 326 -29.18 -7.98 12.86
N LYS A 327 -29.61 -9.25 12.85
CA LYS A 327 -29.54 -10.11 14.04
C LYS A 327 -28.12 -10.28 14.58
N LEU A 328 -27.13 -10.47 13.69
CA LEU A 328 -25.72 -10.56 14.07
C LEU A 328 -25.22 -9.27 14.77
N MET A 329 -25.62 -8.10 14.24
CA MET A 329 -25.25 -6.81 14.81
C MET A 329 -25.81 -6.65 16.24
N ILE A 330 -27.10 -6.96 16.44
CA ILE A 330 -27.76 -6.82 17.75
C ILE A 330 -27.28 -7.90 18.74
N ASP A 331 -27.31 -9.18 18.36
CA ASP A 331 -27.09 -10.28 19.30
C ASP A 331 -25.61 -10.46 19.67
N LYS A 332 -24.68 -10.16 18.76
CA LYS A 332 -23.24 -10.38 18.98
C LYS A 332 -22.42 -9.10 19.10
N MET A 333 -22.62 -8.11 18.23
CA MET A 333 -21.76 -6.91 18.24
C MET A 333 -22.18 -5.91 19.31
N GLU A 334 -23.48 -5.65 19.48
CA GLU A 334 -23.99 -4.64 20.42
C GLU A 334 -23.71 -5.03 21.86
N VAL A 335 -23.90 -6.31 22.21
CA VAL A 335 -23.57 -6.87 23.53
C VAL A 335 -22.09 -6.69 23.88
N LYS A 336 -21.21 -6.68 22.87
CA LYS A 336 -19.76 -6.48 23.02
C LYS A 336 -19.32 -5.02 22.90
N GLY A 337 -20.24 -4.08 22.66
CA GLY A 337 -19.90 -2.67 22.40
C GLY A 337 -19.07 -2.44 21.14
N LEU A 338 -19.17 -3.34 20.14
CA LEU A 338 -18.38 -3.30 18.90
C LEU A 338 -19.09 -2.64 17.72
N VAL A 339 -20.31 -2.13 17.93
CA VAL A 339 -21.12 -1.48 16.89
C VAL A 339 -20.66 -0.04 16.72
N ASP A 340 -20.34 0.33 15.48
CA ASP A 340 -19.91 1.68 15.12
C ASP A 340 -20.71 2.25 13.93
N VAL A 341 -20.36 3.46 13.51
CA VAL A 341 -20.95 4.12 12.33
C VAL A 341 -20.79 3.26 11.07
N VAL A 342 -19.69 2.50 10.95
CA VAL A 342 -19.42 1.61 9.80
C VAL A 342 -20.37 0.42 9.79
N SER A 343 -20.71 -0.15 10.95
CA SER A 343 -21.71 -1.22 11.08
C SER A 343 -23.07 -0.77 10.56
N TYR A 344 -23.57 0.38 11.06
CA TYR A 344 -24.85 0.95 10.62
C TYR A 344 -24.84 1.30 9.14
N ASN A 345 -23.82 2.02 8.66
CA ASN A 345 -23.69 2.40 7.25
C ASN A 345 -23.68 1.18 6.31
N THR A 346 -23.10 0.05 6.75
CA THR A 346 -23.09 -1.20 5.98
C THR A 346 -24.50 -1.76 5.80
N ILE A 347 -25.28 -1.87 6.88
CA ILE A 347 -26.64 -2.44 6.85
C ILE A 347 -27.63 -1.47 6.18
N ILE A 348 -27.56 -0.17 6.49
CA ILE A 348 -28.40 0.88 5.86
C ILE A 348 -28.22 0.85 4.34
N ARG A 349 -26.97 0.85 3.85
CA ARG A 349 -26.69 0.76 2.40
C ARG A 349 -27.27 -0.49 1.77
N ALA A 350 -27.26 -1.60 2.48
CA ALA A 350 -27.79 -2.86 1.99
C ALA A 350 -29.33 -2.84 1.89
N PHE A 351 -30.04 -2.29 2.88
CA PHE A 351 -31.50 -2.10 2.81
C PHE A 351 -31.91 -1.08 1.73
N CYS A 352 -31.12 -0.01 1.53
CA CYS A 352 -31.36 0.95 0.46
C CYS A 352 -31.23 0.33 -0.94
N LYS A 353 -30.34 -0.65 -1.13
CA LYS A 353 -30.16 -1.34 -2.41
C LYS A 353 -31.26 -2.34 -2.76
N THR A 354 -32.06 -2.75 -1.78
CA THR A 354 -33.10 -3.78 -1.94
C THR A 354 -34.51 -3.20 -1.87
N ASP A 355 -34.66 -1.89 -2.11
CA ASP A 355 -35.92 -1.13 -2.05
C ASP A 355 -36.63 -1.16 -0.68
N HIS A 356 -35.87 -1.37 0.40
CA HIS A 356 -36.37 -1.35 1.78
C HIS A 356 -36.04 -0.03 2.49
N CYS A 357 -36.18 1.12 1.82
CA CYS A 357 -35.79 2.43 2.37
C CYS A 357 -36.46 2.80 3.70
N LYS A 358 -37.68 2.31 3.97
CA LYS A 358 -38.32 2.51 5.28
C LYS A 358 -37.54 1.86 6.43
N LYS A 359 -37.00 0.65 6.22
CA LYS A 359 -36.15 -0.03 7.21
C LYS A 359 -34.81 0.69 7.37
N ALA A 360 -34.22 1.15 6.26
CA ALA A 360 -33.00 1.95 6.30
C ALA A 360 -33.16 3.24 7.12
N TYR A 361 -34.30 3.95 6.97
CA TYR A 361 -34.61 5.15 7.75
C TYR A 361 -34.85 4.86 9.23
N ASN A 362 -35.50 3.73 9.55
CA ASN A 362 -35.66 3.30 10.94
C ASN A 362 -34.31 3.04 11.62
N LEU A 363 -33.35 2.43 10.91
CA LEU A 363 -31.99 2.20 11.40
C LEU A 363 -31.23 3.51 11.60
N PHE A 364 -31.41 4.49 10.71
CA PHE A 364 -30.86 5.84 10.88
C PHE A 364 -31.37 6.53 12.17
N ASN A 365 -32.68 6.43 12.45
CA ASN A 365 -33.21 6.97 13.69
C ASN A 365 -32.78 6.17 14.93
N GLU A 366 -32.44 4.89 14.76
CA GLU A 366 -31.96 4.03 15.83
C GLU A 366 -30.51 4.36 16.21
N MET A 367 -29.62 4.56 15.22
CA MET A 367 -28.23 4.94 15.50
C MET A 367 -28.15 6.26 16.28
N GLU A 368 -28.99 7.26 15.93
CA GLU A 368 -29.05 8.52 16.68
C GLU A 368 -29.53 8.29 18.14
N ARG A 369 -30.57 7.46 18.34
CA ARG A 369 -31.07 7.12 19.68
C ARG A 369 -30.06 6.37 20.53
N LYS A 370 -29.19 5.58 19.90
CA LYS A 370 -28.09 4.86 20.57
C LYS A 370 -26.83 5.71 20.76
N GLY A 371 -26.87 7.01 20.40
CA GLY A 371 -25.74 7.92 20.57
C GLY A 371 -24.63 7.73 19.54
N ILE A 372 -24.87 6.97 18.47
CA ILE A 372 -23.93 6.79 17.36
C ILE A 372 -24.24 7.87 16.32
N ALA A 373 -23.41 8.92 16.31
CA ALA A 373 -23.62 10.08 15.45
C ALA A 373 -23.49 9.70 13.94
N PRO A 374 -24.49 10.00 13.11
CA PRO A 374 -24.39 9.86 11.67
C PRO A 374 -23.26 10.71 11.08
N ASP A 375 -22.55 10.16 10.10
CA ASP A 375 -21.49 10.88 9.37
C ASP A 375 -21.96 11.27 7.96
N VAL A 376 -21.09 11.98 7.23
CA VAL A 376 -21.34 12.36 5.83
C VAL A 376 -21.73 11.14 4.98
N VAL A 377 -21.08 9.99 5.21
CA VAL A 377 -21.34 8.75 4.47
C VAL A 377 -22.76 8.22 4.74
N THR A 378 -23.25 8.31 5.99
CA THR A 378 -24.63 7.93 6.34
C THR A 378 -25.65 8.73 5.55
N PHE A 379 -25.51 10.06 5.52
CA PHE A 379 -26.40 10.94 4.77
C PHE A 379 -26.30 10.69 3.27
N THR A 380 -25.10 10.53 2.72
CA THR A 380 -24.89 10.23 1.30
C THR A 380 -25.63 8.96 0.88
N ILE A 381 -25.54 7.89 1.68
CA ILE A 381 -26.24 6.61 1.38
C ILE A 381 -27.76 6.81 1.29
N LEU A 382 -28.35 7.51 2.26
CA LEU A 382 -29.81 7.70 2.33
C LEU A 382 -30.32 8.65 1.25
N ILE A 383 -29.61 9.76 1.00
CA ILE A 383 -29.95 10.73 -0.04
C ILE A 383 -29.89 10.06 -1.40
N GLU A 384 -28.81 9.33 -1.73
CA GLU A 384 -28.69 8.58 -2.99
C GLU A 384 -29.84 7.60 -3.21
N ALA A 385 -30.24 6.89 -2.15
CA ALA A 385 -31.34 5.92 -2.22
C ALA A 385 -32.68 6.60 -2.48
N LEU A 386 -32.99 7.70 -1.76
CA LEU A 386 -34.23 8.44 -1.91
C LEU A 386 -34.34 9.14 -3.28
N LEU A 387 -33.22 9.65 -3.79
CA LEU A 387 -33.16 10.22 -5.13
C LEU A 387 -33.47 9.15 -6.19
N LYS A 388 -32.89 7.95 -6.07
CA LYS A 388 -33.21 6.82 -6.97
C LYS A 388 -34.67 6.40 -6.92
N GLU A 389 -35.33 6.50 -5.76
CA GLU A 389 -36.77 6.26 -5.61
C GLU A 389 -37.65 7.43 -6.09
N GLY A 390 -37.07 8.55 -6.53
CA GLY A 390 -37.80 9.75 -6.94
C GLY A 390 -38.38 10.59 -5.79
N LYS A 391 -37.99 10.31 -4.54
CA LYS A 391 -38.47 11.03 -3.34
C LYS A 391 -37.60 12.26 -3.05
N SER A 392 -37.52 13.17 -4.02
CA SER A 392 -36.66 14.37 -3.97
C SER A 392 -36.94 15.29 -2.78
N SER A 393 -38.20 15.39 -2.33
CA SER A 393 -38.57 16.21 -1.17
C SER A 393 -37.96 15.70 0.14
N VAL A 394 -37.96 14.37 0.36
CA VAL A 394 -37.37 13.75 1.54
C VAL A 394 -35.85 13.79 1.48
N ALA A 395 -35.27 13.58 0.30
CA ALA A 395 -33.83 13.71 0.08
C ALA A 395 -33.32 15.13 0.42
N LYS A 396 -34.08 16.17 0.04
CA LYS A 396 -33.77 17.55 0.40
C LYS A 396 -33.85 17.80 1.91
N ALA A 397 -34.87 17.27 2.59
CA ALA A 397 -34.99 17.40 4.03
C ALA A 397 -33.80 16.77 4.78
N LEU A 398 -33.31 15.60 4.32
CA LEU A 398 -32.10 14.98 4.87
C LEU A 398 -30.83 15.79 4.57
N TYR A 399 -30.75 16.41 3.40
CA TYR A 399 -29.64 17.32 3.07
C TYR A 399 -29.64 18.54 3.99
N ASP A 400 -30.79 19.18 4.22
CA ASP A 400 -30.91 20.31 5.14
C ASP A 400 -30.57 19.89 6.59
N GLN A 401 -30.99 18.68 7.01
CA GLN A 401 -30.61 18.09 8.30
C GLN A 401 -29.09 17.88 8.42
N MET A 402 -28.43 17.44 7.34
CA MET A 402 -26.97 17.27 7.31
C MET A 402 -26.26 18.61 7.53
N ILE A 403 -26.68 19.67 6.83
CA ILE A 403 -26.09 21.02 6.96
C ILE A 403 -26.31 21.57 8.37
N SER A 404 -27.50 21.40 8.96
CA SER A 404 -27.77 21.85 10.34
C SER A 404 -26.98 21.10 11.42
N LYS A 405 -26.34 19.98 11.08
CA LYS A 405 -25.42 19.23 11.96
C LYS A 405 -23.94 19.56 11.69
N ASP A 406 -23.65 20.64 10.96
CA ASP A 406 -22.30 21.05 10.55
C ASP A 406 -21.55 19.98 9.73
N LEU A 407 -22.30 19.11 9.03
CA LEU A 407 -21.74 18.14 8.10
C LEU A 407 -21.85 18.67 6.68
N PHE A 408 -20.72 18.71 5.97
CA PHE A 408 -20.68 19.25 4.60
C PHE A 408 -20.62 18.14 3.55
N PRO A 409 -21.35 18.29 2.42
CA PRO A 409 -21.34 17.31 1.34
C PRO A 409 -19.93 17.05 0.80
N ASP A 410 -19.60 15.78 0.64
CA ASP A 410 -18.38 15.39 -0.03
C ASP A 410 -18.57 15.36 -1.56
N ARG A 411 -17.46 15.13 -2.27
CA ARG A 411 -17.47 15.00 -3.74
C ARG A 411 -18.47 13.95 -4.22
N VAL A 412 -18.64 12.85 -3.48
CA VAL A 412 -19.52 11.75 -3.84
C VAL A 412 -20.98 12.21 -3.81
N LEU A 413 -21.40 12.87 -2.74
CA LEU A 413 -22.77 13.38 -2.61
C LEU A 413 -23.11 14.43 -3.68
N TYR A 414 -22.21 15.37 -3.94
CA TYR A 414 -22.41 16.35 -5.01
C TYR A 414 -22.59 15.70 -6.38
N THR A 415 -21.72 14.74 -6.72
CA THR A 415 -21.79 14.01 -7.99
C THR A 415 -23.11 13.26 -8.13
N SER A 416 -23.55 12.59 -7.06
CA SER A 416 -24.82 11.84 -7.04
C SER A 416 -26.06 12.73 -7.18
N ILE A 417 -26.08 13.91 -6.55
CA ILE A 417 -27.18 14.89 -6.69
C ILE A 417 -27.22 15.46 -8.10
N ILE A 418 -26.06 15.82 -8.67
CA ILE A 418 -25.96 16.37 -10.02
C ILE A 418 -26.40 15.33 -11.06
N ASP A 419 -25.92 14.09 -10.96
CA ASP A 419 -26.32 12.98 -11.84
C ASP A 419 -27.84 12.76 -11.81
N TYR A 420 -28.45 12.79 -10.62
CA TYR A 420 -29.90 12.71 -10.48
C TYR A 420 -30.63 13.87 -11.16
N LEU A 421 -30.22 15.12 -10.90
CA LEU A 421 -30.87 16.32 -11.47
C LEU A 421 -30.75 16.36 -13.00
N CYS A 422 -29.62 15.91 -13.54
CA CYS A 422 -29.44 15.76 -14.98
C CYS A 422 -30.38 14.69 -15.55
N LYS A 423 -30.54 13.56 -14.87
CA LYS A 423 -31.44 12.47 -15.29
C LYS A 423 -32.92 12.83 -15.18
N THR A 424 -33.31 13.71 -14.25
CA THR A 424 -34.70 14.20 -14.13
C THR A 424 -35.02 15.40 -15.04
N GLY A 425 -34.04 15.88 -15.81
CA GLY A 425 -34.21 17.02 -16.73
C GLY A 425 -34.11 18.39 -16.07
N GLU A 426 -33.79 18.46 -14.77
CA GLU A 426 -33.60 19.70 -14.00
C GLU A 426 -32.18 20.26 -14.16
N ILE A 427 -31.70 20.35 -15.40
CA ILE A 427 -30.31 20.67 -15.76
C ILE A 427 -29.84 22.00 -15.14
N GLY A 428 -30.70 23.02 -15.10
CA GLY A 428 -30.35 24.32 -14.51
C GLY A 428 -30.04 24.25 -13.02
N LYS A 429 -30.73 23.39 -12.26
CA LYS A 429 -30.41 23.16 -10.84
C LYS A 429 -29.12 22.36 -10.69
N GLY A 430 -28.89 21.38 -11.57
CA GLY A 430 -27.63 20.63 -11.63
C GLY A 430 -26.41 21.56 -11.84
N GLN A 431 -26.52 22.52 -12.76
CA GLN A 431 -25.48 23.53 -12.99
C GLN A 431 -25.25 24.44 -11.78
N SER A 432 -26.32 24.87 -11.10
CA SER A 432 -26.21 25.68 -9.90
C SER A 432 -25.51 24.93 -8.76
N ILE A 433 -25.83 23.65 -8.55
CA ILE A 433 -25.16 22.82 -7.53
C ILE A 433 -23.69 22.55 -7.91
N PHE A 434 -23.40 22.34 -9.20
CA PHE A 434 -22.01 22.20 -9.68
C PHE A 434 -21.19 23.47 -9.43
N HIS A 435 -21.77 24.67 -9.64
CA HIS A 435 -21.10 25.92 -9.33
C HIS A 435 -20.82 26.03 -7.81
N GLY A 436 -21.81 25.72 -6.98
CA GLY A 436 -21.64 25.71 -5.52
C GLY A 436 -20.59 24.71 -5.03
N MET A 437 -20.48 23.53 -5.67
CA MET A 437 -19.43 22.55 -5.40
C MET A 437 -18.03 23.12 -5.64
N VAL A 438 -17.83 23.86 -6.74
CA VAL A 438 -16.56 24.49 -7.10
C VAL A 438 -16.25 25.67 -6.17
N GLU A 439 -17.24 26.50 -5.85
CA GLU A 439 -17.09 27.63 -4.91
C GLU A 439 -16.70 27.17 -3.50
N GLN A 440 -17.17 25.99 -3.06
CA GLN A 440 -16.78 25.37 -1.80
C GLN A 440 -15.43 24.63 -1.85
N GLY A 441 -14.69 24.71 -2.97
CA GLY A 441 -13.36 24.11 -3.12
C GLY A 441 -13.35 22.59 -3.33
N VAL A 442 -14.50 21.98 -3.62
CA VAL A 442 -14.58 20.54 -3.92
C VAL A 442 -14.33 20.33 -5.42
N ALA A 443 -13.13 19.89 -5.78
CA ALA A 443 -12.81 19.65 -7.20
C ALA A 443 -13.65 18.49 -7.78
N PRO A 444 -14.22 18.62 -8.99
CA PRO A 444 -14.90 17.52 -9.69
C PRO A 444 -13.92 16.48 -10.27
N ASP A 445 -14.38 15.25 -10.46
CA ASP A 445 -13.59 14.22 -11.16
C ASP A 445 -13.57 14.51 -12.66
N VAL A 446 -12.37 14.55 -13.24
CA VAL A 446 -12.18 14.61 -14.69
C VAL A 446 -12.23 13.18 -15.20
N ILE A 447 -13.38 12.74 -15.68
CA ILE A 447 -13.48 11.50 -16.46
C ILE A 447 -13.05 11.90 -17.89
N SER A 448 -11.78 11.65 -18.23
CA SER A 448 -11.22 11.82 -19.57
C SER A 448 -11.66 10.73 -20.53
#